data_AF-A0A7Y3BI46-F1
#
_entry.id   AF-A0A7Y3BI46-F1
#
_cell.length_a   1.000
_cell.length_b   1.000
_cell.length_c   1.000
_cell.angle_alpha   90.00
_cell.angle_beta   90.00
_cell.angle_gamma   90.00
#
_symmetry.space_group_name_H-M   'P 1'
#
loop_
_entity.id
_entity.type
_entity.pdbx_description
1 polymer ?
#
loop_
_entity_poly.entity_id
_entity_poly.type
_entity_poly.pdbx_seq_one_letter_code
_entity_poly.pdbx_strand_id
1 'polypeptide(L)'
;MGQQQLLLIVLGVIIVGIAVVVGINLFNANATNANRDGVISDLNNLGAMAQQFYKKPTSMGGGGNTFTGWTIPTGLDSTANGTYLESVAAQTVTIVGDGTEIGDDGSTVVQATCTVGPTTISVAVNN
;
A
#
# COMPACT_ATOMS: atom_id res chain seq x y z
N MET A 1 25.08 42.36 -28.87
CA MET A 1 23.84 41.56 -29.07
C MET A 1 24.10 40.06 -28.86
N GLY A 2 25.15 39.45 -29.45
CA GLY A 2 25.46 38.01 -29.25
C GLY A 2 25.71 37.55 -27.81
N GLN A 3 26.38 38.37 -26.98
CA GLN A 3 26.66 38.02 -25.57
C GLN A 3 25.39 37.96 -24.69
N GLN A 4 24.42 38.86 -24.91
CA GLN A 4 23.14 38.85 -24.17
C GLN A 4 22.24 37.70 -24.61
N GLN A 5 22.22 37.37 -25.90
CA GLN A 5 21.47 36.21 -26.40
C GLN A 5 22.04 34.89 -25.88
N LEU A 6 23.37 34.75 -25.83
CA LEU A 6 24.02 33.58 -25.22
C LEU A 6 23.65 33.42 -23.75
N LEU A 7 23.59 34.52 -22.98
CA LEU A 7 23.24 34.48 -21.57
C LEU A 7 21.78 34.05 -21.34
N LEU A 8 20.85 34.51 -22.18
CA LEU A 8 19.44 34.11 -22.11
C LEU A 8 19.23 32.62 -22.46
N ILE A 9 19.99 32.08 -23.42
CA ILE A 9 19.94 30.65 -23.75
C ILE A 9 20.45 29.81 -22.58
N VAL A 10 21.57 30.19 -21.97
CA VAL A 10 22.13 29.47 -20.80
C VAL A 10 21.13 29.46 -19.64
N LEU A 11 20.49 30.60 -19.36
CA LEU A 11 19.48 30.70 -18.31
C LEU A 11 18.26 29.81 -18.60
N GLY A 12 17.81 29.74 -19.86
CA GLY A 12 16.72 28.85 -20.28
C GLY A 12 17.06 27.37 -20.07
N VAL A 13 18.27 26.94 -20.44
CA VAL A 13 18.71 25.54 -20.28
C VAL A 13 18.82 25.15 -18.79
N ILE A 14 19.28 26.06 -17.93
CA ILE A 14 19.35 25.81 -16.47
C ILE A 14 17.95 25.55 -15.90
N ILE A 15 16.96 26.37 -16.28
CA ILE A 15 15.57 26.22 -15.80
C ILE A 15 14.98 24.87 -16.26
N VAL A 16 15.15 24.52 -17.55
CA VAL A 16 14.68 23.24 -18.08
C VAL A 16 15.36 22.06 -17.39
N GLY A 17 16.68 22.15 -17.14
CA GLY A 17 17.43 21.10 -16.46
C GLY A 17 16.90 20.79 -15.06
N ILE A 18 16.60 21.84 -14.26
CA ILE A 18 16.01 21.66 -12.92
C ILE A 18 14.59 21.09 -13.01
N ALA A 19 13.78 21.58 -13.96
CA ALA A 19 12.40 21.13 -14.12
C ALA A 19 12.31 19.62 -14.44
N VAL A 20 13.23 19.07 -15.25
CA VAL A 20 13.26 17.63 -15.55
C VAL A 20 13.57 16.81 -14.29
N VAL A 21 14.59 17.20 -13.51
CA VAL A 21 14.97 16.45 -12.29
C VAL A 21 13.84 16.48 -11.26
N VAL A 22 13.22 17.64 -11.04
CA VAL A 22 12.07 17.76 -10.13
C VAL A 22 10.87 16.95 -10.65
N GLY A 23 10.62 16.97 -11.97
CA GLY A 23 9.55 16.19 -12.58
C GLY A 23 9.71 14.68 -12.39
N ILE A 24 10.94 14.16 -12.55
CA ILE A 24 11.24 12.74 -12.33
C ILE A 24 11.02 12.36 -10.85
N ASN A 25 11.52 13.18 -9.92
CA ASN A 25 11.33 12.93 -8.49
C ASN A 25 9.85 12.91 -8.10
N LEU A 26 9.07 13.85 -8.63
CA LEU A 26 7.63 13.91 -8.39
C LEU A 26 6.89 12.70 -8.99
N PHE A 27 7.30 12.24 -10.18
CA PHE A 27 6.68 11.06 -10.79
C PHE A 27 6.93 9.79 -9.96
N ASN A 28 8.15 9.58 -9.48
CA ASN A 28 8.50 8.46 -8.61
C ASN A 28 7.73 8.52 -7.28
N ALA A 29 7.68 9.70 -6.64
CA ALA A 29 6.92 9.88 -5.40
C ALA A 29 5.41 9.60 -5.58
N ASN A 30 4.83 9.99 -6.72
CA ASN A 30 3.44 9.66 -7.02
C ASN A 30 3.22 8.16 -7.24
N ALA A 31 4.16 7.45 -7.87
CA ALA A 31 4.08 6.01 -8.06
C ALA A 31 4.12 5.27 -6.72
N THR A 32 5.05 5.63 -5.82
CA THR A 32 5.13 5.07 -4.47
C THR A 32 3.86 5.36 -3.66
N ASN A 33 3.34 6.59 -3.70
CA ASN A 33 2.10 6.95 -3.00
C ASN A 33 0.89 6.18 -3.54
N ALA A 34 0.76 6.04 -4.85
CA ALA A 34 -0.32 5.26 -5.46
C ALA A 34 -0.25 3.78 -5.07
N ASN A 35 0.96 3.21 -5.01
CA ASN A 35 1.16 1.84 -4.54
C ASN A 35 0.78 1.71 -3.05
N ARG A 36 1.21 2.64 -2.20
CA ARG A 36 0.85 2.71 -0.77
C ARG A 36 -0.66 2.75 -0.57
N ASP A 37 -1.35 3.63 -1.28
CA ASP A 37 -2.80 3.74 -1.21
C ASP A 37 -3.50 2.48 -1.71
N GLY A 38 -2.96 1.84 -2.76
CA GLY A 38 -3.42 0.55 -3.27
C GLY A 38 -3.31 -0.57 -2.23
N VAL A 39 -2.15 -0.69 -1.57
CA VAL A 39 -1.92 -1.67 -0.49
C VAL A 39 -2.86 -1.44 0.68
N ILE A 40 -3.05 -0.18 1.11
CA ILE A 40 -3.99 0.17 2.19
C ILE A 40 -5.43 -0.18 1.81
N SER A 41 -5.83 0.08 0.56
CA SER A 41 -7.15 -0.26 0.05
C SER A 41 -7.41 -1.77 0.08
N ASP A 42 -6.45 -2.57 -0.41
CA ASP A 42 -6.52 -4.03 -0.41
C ASP A 42 -6.58 -4.58 1.02
N LEU A 43 -5.76 -4.06 1.93
CA LEU A 43 -5.79 -4.41 3.35
C LEU A 43 -7.13 -4.09 4.03
N ASN A 44 -7.74 -2.94 3.71
CA ASN A 44 -9.07 -2.60 4.23
C ASN A 44 -10.15 -3.57 3.72
N ASN A 45 -10.07 -3.95 2.44
CA ASN A 45 -10.99 -4.94 1.86
C ASN A 45 -10.84 -6.31 2.56
N LEU A 46 -9.60 -6.82 2.64
CA LEU A 46 -9.31 -8.07 3.34
C LEU A 46 -9.74 -8.03 4.81
N GLY A 47 -9.50 -6.90 5.49
CA GLY A 47 -9.94 -6.70 6.86
C GLY A 47 -11.47 -6.73 7.02
N ALA A 48 -12.21 -6.15 6.08
CA ALA A 48 -13.66 -6.23 6.04
C ALA A 48 -14.16 -7.67 5.80
N MET A 49 -13.49 -8.43 4.93
CA MET A 49 -13.81 -9.85 4.71
C MET A 49 -13.55 -10.70 5.96
N ALA A 50 -12.44 -10.45 6.67
CA ALA A 50 -12.16 -11.09 7.96
C ALA A 50 -13.23 -10.77 9.00
N GLN A 51 -13.67 -9.51 9.11
CA GLN A 51 -14.78 -9.11 9.98
C GLN A 51 -16.10 -9.81 9.63
N GLN A 52 -16.41 -9.91 8.34
CA GLN A 52 -17.60 -10.60 7.87
C GLN A 52 -17.56 -12.08 8.24
N PHE A 53 -16.40 -12.74 8.10
CA PHE A 53 -16.21 -14.11 8.51
C PHE A 53 -16.46 -14.29 10.01
N TYR A 54 -15.88 -13.42 10.86
CA TYR A 54 -16.06 -13.47 12.31
C TYR A 54 -17.54 -13.37 12.73
N LYS A 55 -18.32 -12.48 12.10
CA LYS A 55 -19.73 -12.26 12.42
C LYS A 55 -20.66 -13.35 11.88
N LYS A 56 -20.25 -14.04 10.82
CA LYS A 56 -21.07 -15.07 10.17
C LYS A 56 -21.08 -16.35 11.03
N PRO A 57 -22.24 -16.98 11.27
CA PRO A 57 -22.32 -18.24 12.01
C PRO A 57 -21.57 -19.38 11.30
N THR A 58 -21.05 -20.33 12.08
CA THR A 58 -20.37 -21.54 11.55
C THR A 58 -21.27 -22.37 10.63
N SER A 59 -22.58 -22.40 10.90
CA SER A 59 -23.59 -23.08 10.07
C SER A 59 -23.71 -22.52 8.65
N MET A 60 -23.18 -21.32 8.39
CA MET A 60 -23.15 -20.70 7.07
C MET A 60 -21.72 -20.57 6.50
N GLY A 61 -20.75 -21.29 7.08
CA GLY A 61 -19.33 -21.23 6.67
C GLY A 61 -18.59 -19.99 7.17
N GLY A 62 -19.04 -19.39 8.27
CA GLY A 62 -18.33 -18.32 8.99
C GLY A 62 -17.53 -18.83 10.18
N GLY A 63 -16.96 -17.89 10.93
CA GLY A 63 -16.15 -18.17 12.10
C GLY A 63 -16.94 -18.28 13.41
N GLY A 64 -18.18 -17.81 13.47
CA GLY A 64 -19.00 -17.91 14.69
C GLY A 64 -18.35 -17.27 15.92
N ASN A 65 -17.93 -16.00 15.79
CA ASN A 65 -17.20 -15.24 16.80
C ASN A 65 -15.75 -15.70 17.05
N THR A 66 -15.14 -16.40 16.10
CA THR A 66 -13.69 -16.58 16.03
C THR A 66 -13.21 -16.32 14.60
N PHE A 67 -11.95 -15.93 14.43
CA PHE A 67 -11.29 -15.85 13.12
C PHE A 67 -10.62 -17.16 12.71
N THR A 68 -10.64 -18.19 13.57
CA THR A 68 -10.04 -19.49 13.28
C THR A 68 -10.56 -20.06 11.95
N GLY A 69 -9.64 -20.38 11.04
CA GLY A 69 -9.96 -20.90 9.71
C GLY A 69 -10.25 -19.83 8.65
N TRP A 70 -10.19 -18.55 9.00
CA TRP A 70 -10.12 -17.50 7.99
C TRP A 70 -8.80 -17.62 7.23
N THR A 71 -8.87 -17.42 5.92
CA THR A 71 -7.72 -17.41 5.01
C THR A 71 -7.96 -16.31 3.97
N ILE A 72 -6.87 -15.77 3.42
CA ILE A 72 -6.99 -14.82 2.32
C ILE A 72 -7.56 -15.56 1.10
N PRO A 73 -8.62 -15.05 0.44
CA PRO A 73 -9.13 -15.66 -0.78
C PRO A 73 -8.06 -15.73 -1.87
N THR A 74 -7.98 -16.87 -2.56
CA THR A 74 -7.04 -17.07 -3.66
C THR A 74 -7.17 -15.98 -4.72
N GLY A 75 -6.07 -15.33 -5.08
CA GLY A 75 -6.04 -14.21 -6.02
C GLY A 75 -6.14 -12.83 -5.38
N LEU A 76 -6.29 -12.76 -4.04
CA LEU A 76 -6.11 -11.55 -3.24
C LEU A 76 -4.87 -11.63 -2.32
N ASP A 77 -4.19 -12.77 -2.31
CA ASP A 77 -2.89 -13.00 -1.68
C ASP A 77 -1.73 -12.35 -2.47
N SER A 78 -1.95 -12.12 -3.77
CA SER A 78 -1.09 -11.30 -4.61
C SER A 78 -1.93 -10.48 -5.58
N THR A 79 -1.81 -9.16 -5.48
CA THR A 79 -2.47 -8.20 -6.37
C THR A 79 -1.42 -7.43 -7.18
N ALA A 80 -1.87 -6.55 -8.07
CA ALA A 80 -0.97 -5.62 -8.76
C ALA A 80 -0.30 -4.61 -7.80
N ASN A 81 -0.84 -4.43 -6.59
CA ASN A 81 -0.33 -3.50 -5.60
C ASN A 81 0.71 -4.13 -4.69
N GLY A 82 0.61 -5.43 -4.41
CA GLY A 82 1.49 -6.11 -3.47
C GLY A 82 1.15 -7.58 -3.20
N THR A 83 1.88 -8.16 -2.26
CA THR A 83 1.64 -9.50 -1.69
C THR A 83 1.15 -9.39 -0.27
N TYR A 84 0.19 -10.25 0.11
CA TYR A 84 -0.48 -10.21 1.41
C TYR A 84 -0.34 -11.54 2.12
N LEU A 85 0.04 -11.48 3.40
CA LEU A 85 0.23 -12.64 4.26
C LEU A 85 -0.61 -12.48 5.52
N GLU A 86 -1.43 -13.48 5.84
CA GLU A 86 -2.21 -13.52 7.07
C GLU A 86 -1.54 -14.29 8.21
N SER A 87 -1.76 -13.80 9.42
CA SER A 87 -1.51 -14.49 10.68
C SER A 87 -2.79 -14.46 11.50
N VAL A 88 -3.40 -15.64 11.69
CA VAL A 88 -4.73 -15.78 12.28
C VAL A 88 -4.61 -16.33 13.69
N ALA A 89 -5.19 -15.60 14.65
CA ALA A 89 -5.50 -16.08 16.00
C ALA A 89 -7.02 -16.11 16.20
N ALA A 90 -7.49 -16.69 17.31
CA ALA A 90 -8.93 -16.83 17.56
C ALA A 90 -9.68 -15.48 17.54
N GLN A 91 -9.09 -14.44 18.13
CA GLN A 91 -9.73 -13.13 18.28
C GLN A 91 -9.07 -12.00 17.49
N THR A 92 -8.01 -12.29 16.75
CA THR A 92 -7.28 -11.29 15.98
C THR A 92 -6.76 -11.87 14.68
N VAL A 93 -6.85 -11.14 13.59
CA VAL A 93 -6.14 -11.44 12.34
C VAL A 93 -5.18 -10.29 12.06
N THR A 94 -3.93 -10.63 11.80
CA THR A 94 -2.93 -9.69 11.32
C THR A 94 -2.65 -10.00 9.86
N ILE A 95 -2.79 -9.01 8.99
CA ILE A 95 -2.53 -9.12 7.56
C ILE A 95 -1.40 -8.16 7.24
N VAL A 96 -0.28 -8.68 6.77
CA VAL A 96 0.87 -7.87 6.32
C VAL A 96 0.79 -7.78 4.80
N GLY A 97 0.73 -6.56 4.28
CA GLY A 97 0.81 -6.27 2.85
C GLY A 97 2.17 -5.64 2.53
N ASP A 98 2.92 -6.31 1.67
CA ASP A 98 4.17 -5.82 1.09
C ASP A 98 3.89 -5.32 -0.34
N GLY A 99 4.11 -4.04 -0.59
CA GLY A 99 3.92 -3.39 -1.87
C GLY A 99 4.98 -3.77 -2.91
N THR A 100 4.82 -3.29 -4.14
CA THR A 100 5.76 -3.54 -5.25
C THR A 100 6.77 -2.41 -5.45
N GLU A 101 6.48 -1.21 -4.92
CA GLU A 101 7.37 -0.05 -5.02
C GLU A 101 8.19 0.11 -3.73
N ILE A 102 9.42 0.62 -3.87
CA ILE A 102 10.25 1.03 -2.74
C ILE A 102 9.55 2.24 -2.08
N GLY A 103 9.33 2.14 -0.77
CA GLY A 103 8.72 3.18 0.05
C GLY A 103 9.63 4.41 0.22
N ASP A 104 9.14 5.39 0.99
CA ASP A 104 9.81 6.68 1.15
C ASP A 104 11.17 6.60 1.88
N ASP A 105 11.50 5.43 2.44
CA ASP A 105 12.80 5.12 3.04
C ASP A 105 13.91 4.85 2.00
N GLY A 106 13.55 4.71 0.72
CA GLY A 106 14.47 4.44 -0.38
C GLY A 106 15.16 3.08 -0.33
N SER A 107 14.71 2.16 0.54
CA SER A 107 15.37 0.86 0.74
C SER A 107 14.43 -0.32 1.01
N THR A 108 13.22 -0.12 1.53
CA THR A 108 12.25 -1.20 1.76
C THR A 108 10.98 -0.94 0.98
N VAL A 109 10.30 -2.02 0.57
CA VAL A 109 9.00 -1.90 -0.11
C VAL A 109 7.97 -1.28 0.83
N VAL A 110 6.98 -0.59 0.28
CA VAL A 110 5.87 -0.06 1.08
C VAL A 110 5.22 -1.20 1.87
N GLN A 111 5.32 -1.16 3.20
CA GLN A 111 4.73 -2.18 4.05
C GLN A 111 3.62 -1.60 4.90
N ALA A 112 2.46 -2.26 4.89
CA ALA A 112 1.35 -1.94 5.78
C ALA A 112 0.84 -3.19 6.48
N THR A 113 0.43 -3.04 7.73
CA THR A 113 -0.15 -4.10 8.55
C THR A 113 -1.58 -3.75 8.92
N CYS A 114 -2.52 -4.61 8.54
CA CYS A 114 -3.90 -4.57 9.01
C CYS A 114 -4.06 -5.51 10.21
N THR A 115 -4.51 -4.97 11.34
CA THR A 115 -4.93 -5.75 12.49
C THR A 115 -6.45 -5.68 12.61
N VAL A 116 -7.07 -6.84 12.56
CA VAL A 116 -8.51 -7.04 12.61
C VAL A 116 -8.87 -7.70 13.93
N GLY A 117 -9.56 -6.98 14.81
CA GLY A 117 -10.14 -7.49 16.05
C GLY A 117 -11.67 -7.59 15.97
N PRO A 118 -12.38 -8.11 16.98
CA PRO A 118 -13.82 -8.43 16.90
C PRO A 118 -14.76 -7.27 16.50
N THR A 119 -14.31 -6.04 16.74
CA THR A 119 -15.06 -4.79 16.45
C THR A 119 -14.21 -3.73 15.78
N THR A 120 -12.94 -4.01 15.51
CA THR A 120 -11.96 -3.01 15.05
C THR A 120 -11.20 -3.53 13.84
N ILE A 121 -10.96 -2.64 12.88
CA ILE A 121 -9.99 -2.82 11.81
C ILE A 121 -9.02 -1.65 11.96
N SER A 122 -7.73 -1.93 12.08
CA SER A 122 -6.69 -0.91 12.16
C SER A 122 -5.64 -1.22 11.13
N VAL A 123 -5.38 -0.28 10.22
CA VAL A 123 -4.28 -0.38 9.25
C VAL A 123 -3.20 0.60 9.70
N ALA A 124 -2.00 0.09 9.93
CA ALA A 124 -0.82 0.87 10.22
C ALA A 124 0.16 0.72 9.06
N VAL A 125 0.73 1.82 8.59
CA VAL A 125 1.83 1.77 7.62
C VAL A 125 3.14 1.70 8.41
N ASN A 126 3.98 0.71 8.09
CA ASN A 126 5.21 0.40 8.82
C ASN A 126 6.46 1.07 8.22
N ASN A 127 6.31 1.73 7.07
CA ASN A 127 7.35 2.39 6.27
C ASN A 127 6.79 3.71 5.74
#